data_AF-A0A401NZ03-F1
#
_entry.id   AF-A0A401NZ03-F1
#
_cell.length_a   1.000
_cell.length_b   1.000
_cell.length_c   1.000
_cell.angle_alpha   90.00
_cell.angle_beta   90.00
_cell.angle_gamma   90.00
#
_symmetry.space_group_name_H-M   'P 1'
#
loop_
_entity.id
_entity.type
_entity.pdbx_description
1 polymer ?
#
loop_
_entity_poly.entity_id
_entity_poly.type
_entity_poly.pdbx_seq_one_letter_code
_entity_poly.pdbx_strand_id
1 'polypeptide(L)'
;MSGPGLSAGLFGTNDNEAGNEFTLPNHSQTEDVEEFTQKWQIDEPCRTTGRKIKLCYGSAFQYICKALFKGTYSPLRNCFRVVDPAPFYDMCLSDMCESSDLQPGCNLAAAFVHLCNRNFVPLEIPSQCGITDVKFGFIGFGDDGIHEQHLLAVKSDNSSSSSWHLEKELGDLTFTHNISHNVPAAVKLVTQWPFRSEATKCAILLTCSQCQQNYKLSEDTLQNLLTSSGITLHVLKNMTFQLKNGESDASVVGLDDSDLFRVNGAGNWPYKTLRHHIVLPAEDVCQTAAIKSGGAIFDSSKFINQSENFLQLFSFRVTRKNKVGKCEICQPTTS
;
A
#
# COMPACT_ATOMS: atom_id res chain seq x y z
N MET A 1 -28.23 35.21 -5.32
CA MET A 1 -28.51 34.26 -6.41
C MET A 1 -27.96 34.88 -7.67
N SER A 2 -26.76 34.48 -8.09
CA SER A 2 -26.21 34.91 -9.38
C SER A 2 -26.73 33.94 -10.44
N GLY A 3 -27.54 34.42 -11.38
CA GLY A 3 -28.02 33.64 -12.52
C GLY A 3 -26.93 33.41 -13.58
N PRO A 4 -27.22 32.63 -14.64
CA PRO A 4 -26.31 32.44 -15.77
C PRO A 4 -25.90 33.80 -16.37
N GLY A 5 -24.63 33.96 -16.74
CA GLY A 5 -24.10 35.16 -17.42
C GLY A 5 -23.95 36.43 -16.56
N LEU A 6 -24.02 36.34 -15.23
CA LEU A 6 -23.88 37.50 -14.32
C LEU A 6 -22.53 37.56 -13.59
N SER A 7 -21.64 36.58 -13.80
CA SER A 7 -20.31 36.51 -13.20
C SER A 7 -19.24 36.57 -14.27
N ALA A 8 -18.08 37.14 -13.99
CA ALA A 8 -16.89 37.06 -14.83
C ALA A 8 -15.66 36.89 -13.94
N GLY A 9 -14.67 36.12 -14.39
CA GLY A 9 -13.44 35.85 -13.64
C GLY A 9 -12.67 34.69 -14.26
N LEU A 10 -11.74 34.09 -13.50
CA LEU A 10 -10.94 32.94 -13.94
C LEU A 10 -11.76 31.69 -14.28
N PHE A 11 -13.04 31.65 -13.89
CA PHE A 11 -14.00 30.59 -14.21
C PHE A 11 -15.01 31.03 -15.28
N GLY A 12 -14.62 32.01 -16.11
CA GLY A 12 -15.40 32.53 -17.21
C GLY A 12 -16.67 33.27 -16.81
N THR A 13 -17.60 33.32 -17.77
CA THR A 13 -18.84 34.09 -17.74
C THR A 13 -20.04 33.30 -17.20
N ASN A 14 -19.91 31.98 -17.10
CA ASN A 14 -20.95 31.05 -16.65
C ASN A 14 -22.29 31.25 -17.41
N ASP A 15 -22.22 31.52 -18.71
CA ASP A 15 -23.35 31.65 -19.64
C ASP A 15 -23.53 30.42 -20.56
N ASN A 16 -22.73 29.37 -20.35
CA ASN A 16 -22.62 28.16 -21.17
C ASN A 16 -22.04 28.38 -22.58
N GLU A 17 -21.36 29.50 -22.85
CA GLU A 17 -20.71 29.78 -24.13
C GLU A 17 -19.18 29.64 -24.04
N ALA A 18 -18.65 28.47 -24.39
CA ALA A 18 -17.21 28.20 -24.31
C ALA A 18 -16.34 29.18 -25.13
N GLY A 19 -16.92 29.84 -26.14
CA GLY A 19 -16.22 30.80 -27.00
C GLY A 19 -15.89 32.14 -26.35
N ASN A 20 -16.44 32.45 -25.17
CA ASN A 20 -16.19 33.71 -24.46
C ASN A 20 -15.61 33.52 -23.05
N GLU A 21 -15.10 32.32 -22.75
CA GLU A 21 -14.59 31.96 -21.42
C GLU A 21 -13.40 32.85 -20.98
N PHE A 22 -12.63 33.38 -21.94
CA PHE A 22 -11.49 34.27 -21.69
C PHE A 22 -11.86 35.75 -21.80
N THR A 23 -12.98 36.11 -21.16
CA THR A 23 -13.41 37.51 -21.01
C THR A 23 -12.52 38.25 -20.01
N LEU A 24 -11.90 39.34 -20.44
CA LEU A 24 -11.11 40.23 -19.59
C LEU A 24 -12.00 41.14 -18.71
N PRO A 25 -11.48 41.76 -17.64
CA PRO A 25 -12.27 42.65 -16.76
C PRO A 25 -12.88 43.87 -17.48
N ASN A 26 -12.33 44.27 -18.63
CA ASN A 26 -12.86 45.33 -19.49
C ASN A 26 -13.89 44.83 -20.52
N HIS A 27 -14.34 43.57 -20.40
CA HIS A 27 -15.25 42.86 -21.31
C HIS A 27 -14.70 42.56 -22.72
N SER A 28 -13.41 42.79 -23.00
CA SER A 28 -12.81 42.31 -24.25
C SER A 28 -12.44 40.82 -24.15
N GLN A 29 -12.37 40.15 -25.30
CA GLN A 29 -11.93 38.76 -25.39
C GLN A 29 -10.42 38.69 -25.66
N THR A 30 -9.77 37.67 -25.14
CA THR A 30 -8.41 37.28 -25.54
C THR A 30 -8.37 35.78 -25.84
N GLU A 31 -7.45 35.37 -26.71
CA GLU A 31 -7.12 33.95 -26.93
C GLU A 31 -5.92 33.51 -26.08
N ASP A 32 -5.23 34.46 -25.44
CA ASP A 32 -4.03 34.21 -24.65
C ASP A 32 -4.41 34.00 -23.17
N VAL A 33 -4.25 32.76 -22.71
CA VAL A 33 -4.45 32.35 -21.30
C VAL A 33 -3.54 33.12 -20.35
N GLU A 34 -2.32 33.46 -20.77
CA GLU A 34 -1.38 34.19 -19.94
C GLU A 34 -1.84 35.65 -19.76
N GLU A 35 -2.25 36.30 -20.85
CA GLU A 35 -2.85 37.64 -20.80
C GLU A 35 -4.11 37.64 -19.93
N PHE A 36 -5.01 36.68 -20.15
CA PHE A 36 -6.24 36.51 -19.38
C PHE A 36 -5.95 36.40 -17.88
N THR A 37 -5.06 35.49 -17.49
CA THR A 37 -4.71 35.25 -16.09
C THR A 37 -4.06 36.46 -15.44
N GLN A 38 -3.21 37.18 -16.19
CA GLN A 38 -2.54 38.39 -15.70
C GLN A 38 -3.52 39.55 -15.46
N LYS A 39 -4.53 39.70 -16.31
CA LYS A 39 -5.52 40.78 -16.20
C LYS A 39 -6.50 40.61 -15.05
N TRP A 40 -6.70 39.38 -14.57
CA TRP A 40 -7.58 39.07 -13.44
C TRP A 40 -6.88 39.13 -12.06
N GLN A 41 -5.64 39.61 -11.99
CA GLN A 41 -4.94 39.84 -10.73
C GLN A 41 -5.55 41.03 -9.95
N ILE A 42 -5.71 40.88 -8.63
CA ILE A 42 -6.33 41.89 -7.77
C ILE A 42 -5.30 42.86 -7.16
N ASP A 43 -4.08 42.38 -6.90
CA ASP A 43 -3.00 43.13 -6.23
C ASP A 43 -1.80 43.43 -7.19
N GLU A 44 -0.71 44.00 -6.65
CA GLU A 44 0.57 44.22 -7.35
C GLU A 44 0.95 43.02 -8.24
N PRO A 45 1.50 43.26 -9.45
CA PRO A 45 1.74 42.21 -10.43
C PRO A 45 2.59 41.10 -9.82
N CYS A 46 1.95 39.96 -9.55
CA CYS A 46 2.62 38.76 -9.11
C CYS A 46 3.56 38.34 -10.24
N ARG A 47 4.87 38.41 -9.99
CA ARG A 47 5.87 37.85 -10.91
C ARG A 47 5.70 36.33 -10.92
N THR A 48 4.85 35.82 -11.79
CA THR A 48 4.77 34.41 -12.12
C THR A 48 6.06 34.03 -12.84
N THR A 49 7.00 33.43 -12.12
CA THR A 49 8.00 32.58 -12.79
C THR A 49 7.21 31.42 -13.37
N GLY A 50 6.91 31.46 -14.66
CA GLY A 50 6.16 30.39 -15.33
C GLY A 50 6.74 29.04 -14.92
N ARG A 51 5.97 28.27 -14.15
CA ARG A 51 6.38 26.92 -13.75
C ARG A 51 6.40 26.14 -15.04
N LYS A 52 7.60 25.88 -15.57
CA LYS A 52 7.75 25.03 -16.75
C LYS A 52 7.14 23.69 -16.38
N ILE A 53 6.02 23.35 -17.02
CA ILE A 53 5.36 22.05 -16.85
C ILE A 53 6.41 21.00 -17.18
N LYS A 54 6.89 20.30 -16.16
CA LYS A 54 7.88 19.25 -16.33
C LYS A 54 7.11 17.96 -16.55
N LEU A 55 7.12 17.48 -17.79
CA LEU A 55 6.52 16.20 -18.13
C LEU A 55 7.56 15.10 -17.90
N CYS A 56 7.39 14.32 -16.82
CA CYS A 56 8.27 13.19 -16.48
C CYS A 56 7.92 11.94 -17.30
N TYR A 57 8.37 11.87 -18.56
CA TYR A 57 8.23 10.66 -19.37
C TYR A 57 9.20 9.55 -18.91
N GLY A 58 8.73 8.30 -18.88
CA GLY A 58 9.56 7.11 -18.59
C GLY A 58 9.73 6.75 -17.11
N SER A 59 8.99 7.39 -16.20
CA SER A 59 8.99 7.06 -14.77
C SER A 59 7.95 5.99 -14.41
N ALA A 60 8.10 5.32 -13.25
CA ALA A 60 7.09 4.41 -12.70
C ALA A 60 5.70 5.10 -12.54
N PHE A 61 5.69 6.43 -12.39
CA PHE A 61 4.48 7.23 -12.25
C PHE A 61 3.70 7.39 -13.55
N GLN A 62 4.37 7.32 -14.72
CA GLN A 62 3.70 7.29 -16.02
C GLN A 62 2.77 6.07 -16.13
N TYR A 63 3.15 4.94 -15.52
CA TYR A 63 2.32 3.74 -15.48
C TYR A 63 1.04 3.98 -14.67
N ILE A 64 1.13 4.66 -13.52
CA ILE A 64 -0.02 4.98 -12.66
C ILE A 64 -1.00 5.91 -13.39
N CYS A 65 -0.51 6.99 -13.99
CA CYS A 65 -1.37 7.92 -14.75
C CYS A 65 -2.01 7.22 -15.97
N LYS A 66 -1.28 6.34 -16.66
CA LYS A 66 -1.86 5.49 -17.71
C LYS A 66 -2.93 4.57 -17.14
N ALA A 67 -2.65 3.87 -16.04
CA ALA A 67 -3.59 2.93 -15.43
C ALA A 67 -4.89 3.60 -15.01
N LEU A 68 -4.83 4.86 -14.52
CA LEU A 68 -6.00 5.63 -14.11
C LEU A 68 -6.77 6.23 -15.29
N PHE A 69 -6.10 6.86 -16.27
CA PHE A 69 -6.78 7.74 -17.24
C PHE A 69 -6.70 7.29 -18.70
N LYS A 70 -5.89 6.27 -19.05
CA LYS A 70 -5.78 5.76 -20.44
C LYS A 70 -5.89 4.24 -20.57
N GLY A 71 -5.85 3.50 -19.46
CA GLY A 71 -5.76 2.05 -19.45
C GLY A 71 -7.06 1.37 -19.85
N THR A 72 -6.95 0.30 -20.64
CA THR A 72 -8.08 -0.57 -21.01
C THR A 72 -8.72 -1.24 -19.79
N TYR A 73 -7.97 -1.43 -18.71
CA TYR A 73 -8.46 -1.98 -17.45
C TYR A 73 -8.56 -0.93 -16.34
N SER A 74 -8.65 0.36 -16.72
CA SER A 74 -8.81 1.42 -15.73
C SER A 74 -10.11 1.25 -14.93
N PRO A 75 -10.09 1.42 -13.60
CA PRO A 75 -11.32 1.47 -12.79
C PRO A 75 -12.24 2.65 -13.18
N LEU A 76 -11.70 3.67 -13.85
CA LEU A 76 -12.42 4.87 -14.28
C LEU A 76 -12.98 4.76 -15.71
N ARG A 77 -12.68 3.66 -16.42
CA ARG A 77 -12.92 3.52 -17.87
C ARG A 77 -14.37 3.71 -18.29
N ASN A 78 -15.33 3.33 -17.45
CA ASN A 78 -16.76 3.45 -17.75
C ASN A 78 -17.21 4.91 -17.97
N CYS A 79 -16.47 5.88 -17.44
CA CYS A 79 -16.79 7.29 -17.58
C CYS A 79 -15.98 8.03 -18.66
N PHE A 80 -14.98 7.38 -19.30
CA PHE A 80 -14.14 8.05 -20.31
C PHE A 80 -14.92 8.59 -21.53
N ARG A 81 -16.14 8.10 -21.75
CA ARG A 81 -17.03 8.61 -22.82
C ARG A 81 -17.88 9.80 -22.40
N VAL A 82 -17.92 10.09 -21.11
CA VAL A 82 -18.76 11.12 -20.50
C VAL A 82 -17.92 12.30 -20.02
N VAL A 83 -16.77 12.01 -19.42
CA VAL A 83 -15.76 13.01 -19.04
C VAL A 83 -14.48 12.70 -19.82
N ASP A 84 -13.93 13.69 -20.52
CA ASP A 84 -12.68 13.53 -21.26
C ASP A 84 -11.50 13.30 -20.28
N PRO A 85 -10.82 12.14 -20.35
CA PRO A 85 -9.70 11.83 -19.46
C PRO A 85 -8.38 12.50 -19.86
N ALA A 86 -8.26 13.10 -21.06
CA ALA A 86 -6.99 13.64 -21.54
C ALA A 86 -6.41 14.75 -20.64
N PRO A 87 -7.18 15.76 -20.17
CA PRO A 87 -6.67 16.79 -19.27
C PRO A 87 -6.18 16.23 -17.93
N PHE A 88 -6.88 15.22 -17.41
CA PHE A 88 -6.52 14.55 -16.16
C PHE A 88 -5.22 13.73 -16.30
N TYR A 89 -5.02 13.08 -17.44
CA TYR A 89 -3.79 12.37 -17.74
C TYR A 89 -2.58 13.31 -17.79
N ASP A 90 -2.71 14.44 -18.49
CA ASP A 90 -1.61 15.39 -18.64
C ASP A 90 -1.27 16.08 -17.30
N MET A 91 -2.29 16.44 -16.52
CA MET A 91 -2.12 16.97 -15.17
C MET A 91 -1.47 15.95 -14.23
N CYS A 92 -1.87 14.67 -14.33
CA CYS A 92 -1.27 13.59 -13.55
C CYS A 92 0.23 13.45 -13.85
N LEU A 93 0.65 13.54 -15.11
CA LEU A 93 2.08 13.48 -15.46
C LEU A 93 2.88 14.66 -14.94
N SER A 94 2.27 15.84 -14.82
CA SER A 94 2.90 17.04 -14.27
C SER A 94 3.01 16.96 -12.75
N ASP A 95 1.91 16.70 -12.05
CA ASP A 95 1.85 16.77 -10.58
C ASP A 95 2.64 15.63 -9.91
N MET A 96 2.73 14.48 -10.56
CA MET A 96 3.51 13.34 -10.10
C MET A 96 5.01 13.49 -10.41
N CYS A 97 5.44 14.56 -11.11
CA CYS A 97 6.84 14.78 -11.48
C CYS A 97 7.66 15.41 -10.33
N GLU A 98 6.98 15.97 -9.32
CA GLU A 98 7.59 16.65 -8.17
C GLU A 98 7.39 15.89 -6.84
N SER A 99 6.66 14.77 -6.85
CA SER A 99 6.43 13.96 -5.65
C SER A 99 6.68 12.48 -5.92
N SER A 100 7.12 11.75 -4.90
CA SER A 100 7.19 10.28 -4.92
C SER A 100 5.92 9.61 -4.42
N ASP A 101 4.82 10.36 -4.27
CA ASP A 101 3.58 9.93 -3.63
C ASP A 101 2.49 9.64 -4.67
N LEU A 102 1.58 8.70 -4.37
CA LEU A 102 0.38 8.43 -5.17
C LEU A 102 -0.68 9.53 -5.03
N GLN A 103 -0.62 10.33 -3.96
CA GLN A 103 -1.65 11.32 -3.62
C GLN A 103 -2.05 12.28 -4.75
N PRO A 104 -1.13 12.88 -5.53
CA PRO A 104 -1.54 13.79 -6.59
C PRO A 104 -2.38 13.11 -7.69
N GLY A 105 -1.98 11.91 -8.12
CA GLY A 105 -2.77 11.11 -9.06
C GLY A 105 -4.13 10.71 -8.48
N CYS A 106 -4.20 10.49 -7.18
CA CYS A 106 -5.43 10.13 -6.48
C CYS A 106 -6.39 11.30 -6.24
N ASN A 107 -5.88 12.51 -6.01
CA ASN A 107 -6.68 13.73 -6.00
C ASN A 107 -7.35 13.94 -7.36
N LEU A 108 -6.60 13.72 -8.45
CA LEU A 108 -7.13 13.79 -9.81
C LEU A 108 -8.18 12.69 -10.07
N ALA A 109 -7.95 11.47 -9.58
CA ALA A 109 -8.92 10.39 -9.68
C ALA A 109 -10.22 10.70 -8.92
N ALA A 110 -10.12 11.29 -7.72
CA ALA A 110 -11.29 11.71 -6.94
C ALA A 110 -12.08 12.83 -7.65
N ALA A 111 -11.39 13.81 -8.24
CA ALA A 111 -12.02 14.85 -9.05
C ALA A 111 -12.72 14.26 -10.29
N PHE A 112 -12.09 13.31 -10.98
CA PHE A 112 -12.68 12.61 -12.11
C PHE A 112 -13.96 11.85 -11.71
N VAL A 113 -13.90 11.08 -10.63
CA VAL A 113 -15.05 10.35 -10.06
C VAL A 113 -16.18 11.32 -9.68
N HIS A 114 -15.86 12.47 -9.10
CA HIS A 114 -16.85 13.49 -8.79
C HIS A 114 -17.59 13.98 -10.05
N LEU A 115 -16.87 14.29 -11.12
CA LEU A 115 -17.48 14.70 -12.40
C LEU A 115 -18.33 13.59 -13.02
N CYS A 116 -17.87 12.35 -12.96
CA CYS A 116 -18.61 11.18 -13.44
C CYS A 116 -19.94 11.00 -12.69
N ASN A 117 -19.90 11.10 -11.36
CA ASN A 117 -21.09 10.99 -10.53
C ASN A 117 -22.08 12.14 -10.81
N ARG A 118 -21.60 13.36 -11.10
CA ARG A 118 -22.46 14.47 -11.54
C ARG A 118 -23.12 14.24 -12.90
N ASN A 119 -22.50 13.43 -13.76
CA ASN A 119 -23.06 13.00 -15.04
C ASN A 119 -23.75 11.63 -14.96
N PHE A 120 -24.17 11.21 -13.77
CA PHE A 120 -24.93 9.98 -13.53
C PHE A 120 -24.21 8.69 -13.94
N VAL A 121 -22.88 8.69 -14.00
CA VAL A 121 -22.05 7.50 -14.13
C VAL A 121 -21.50 7.15 -12.75
N PRO A 122 -22.12 6.22 -12.00
CA PRO A 122 -21.67 5.87 -10.65
C PRO A 122 -20.29 5.24 -10.72
N LEU A 123 -19.30 5.92 -10.13
CA LEU A 123 -17.95 5.41 -9.95
C LEU A 123 -17.52 5.58 -8.49
N GLU A 124 -16.76 4.61 -8.04
CA GLU A 124 -16.07 4.68 -6.75
C GLU A 124 -14.64 5.17 -6.95
N ILE A 125 -14.08 5.82 -5.93
CA ILE A 125 -12.68 6.19 -5.93
C ILE A 125 -11.87 4.89 -6.01
N PRO A 126 -10.88 4.78 -6.94
CA PRO A 126 -10.06 3.58 -7.07
C PRO A 126 -9.51 3.17 -5.71
N SER A 127 -9.49 1.86 -5.41
CA SER A 127 -9.08 1.37 -4.10
C SER A 127 -7.69 1.88 -3.72
N GLN A 128 -6.75 1.98 -4.66
CA GLN A 128 -5.42 2.57 -4.48
C GLN A 128 -5.41 4.07 -4.10
N CYS A 129 -6.53 4.77 -4.25
CA CYS A 129 -6.69 6.22 -4.05
C CYS A 129 -7.62 6.61 -2.91
N GLY A 130 -8.44 5.68 -2.41
CA GLY A 130 -9.31 5.87 -1.27
C GLY A 130 -8.67 5.56 0.09
N ILE A 131 -7.38 5.21 0.15
CA ILE A 131 -6.79 4.63 1.36
C ILE A 131 -6.14 5.67 2.26
N THR A 132 -6.97 6.37 3.02
CA THR A 132 -6.54 6.87 4.32
C THR A 132 -6.75 5.76 5.35
N ASP A 133 -5.73 5.44 6.14
CA ASP A 133 -5.78 4.36 7.16
C ASP A 133 -5.68 2.91 6.62
N VAL A 134 -4.78 2.67 5.65
CA VAL A 134 -4.31 1.30 5.34
C VAL A 134 -3.78 0.69 6.64
N LYS A 135 -4.40 -0.35 7.16
CA LYS A 135 -3.86 -1.12 8.30
C LYS A 135 -3.03 -2.31 7.82
N PHE A 136 -3.44 -2.92 6.70
CA PHE A 136 -2.81 -4.14 6.16
C PHE A 136 -2.86 -4.13 4.63
N GLY A 137 -1.89 -4.79 3.99
CA GLY A 137 -1.90 -5.04 2.56
C GLY A 137 -1.44 -6.47 2.27
N PHE A 138 -1.86 -7.01 1.13
CA PHE A 138 -1.60 -8.38 0.71
C PHE A 138 -0.90 -8.39 -0.65
N ILE A 139 0.05 -9.31 -0.80
CA ILE A 139 0.71 -9.59 -2.07
C ILE A 139 0.66 -11.09 -2.33
N GLY A 140 0.08 -11.47 -3.46
CA GLY A 140 0.20 -12.82 -4.01
C GLY A 140 1.47 -12.96 -4.86
N PHE A 141 2.28 -13.98 -4.59
CA PHE A 141 3.51 -14.27 -5.34
C PHE A 141 3.68 -15.79 -5.56
N GLY A 142 4.23 -16.19 -6.71
CA GLY A 142 4.42 -17.60 -7.08
C GLY A 142 4.44 -17.83 -8.60
N ASP A 143 4.88 -19.02 -9.03
CA ASP A 143 4.90 -19.49 -10.44
C ASP A 143 5.56 -18.53 -11.45
N ASP A 144 4.81 -17.58 -12.03
CA ASP A 144 5.25 -16.62 -13.06
C ASP A 144 5.47 -15.17 -12.55
N GLY A 145 5.56 -14.95 -11.24
CA GLY A 145 5.93 -13.63 -10.68
C GLY A 145 5.07 -13.14 -9.50
N ILE A 146 4.73 -11.86 -9.52
CA ILE A 146 3.88 -11.18 -8.53
C ILE A 146 2.59 -10.82 -9.24
N HIS A 147 1.46 -11.36 -8.75
CA HIS A 147 0.22 -11.38 -9.52
C HIS A 147 -0.81 -10.39 -8.99
N GLU A 148 -0.85 -10.17 -7.68
CA GLU A 148 -1.90 -9.39 -7.04
C GLU A 148 -1.34 -8.53 -5.91
N GLN A 149 -1.62 -7.22 -5.96
CA GLN A 149 -1.35 -6.27 -4.88
C GLN A 149 -2.68 -5.68 -4.42
N HIS A 150 -3.12 -6.05 -3.23
CA HIS A 150 -4.34 -5.52 -2.62
C HIS A 150 -3.96 -4.73 -1.37
N LEU A 151 -4.27 -3.43 -1.36
CA LEU A 151 -4.15 -2.60 -0.18
C LEU A 151 -5.55 -2.43 0.41
N LEU A 152 -5.77 -2.91 1.63
CA LEU A 152 -7.09 -2.87 2.27
C LEU A 152 -7.15 -1.74 3.31
N ALA A 153 -8.15 -0.88 3.15
CA ALA A 153 -8.53 0.11 4.14
C ALA A 153 -9.47 -0.57 5.14
N VAL A 154 -9.13 -0.58 6.43
CA VAL A 154 -10.07 -1.04 7.47
C VAL A 154 -10.61 0.19 8.18
N LYS A 155 -11.87 0.53 7.90
CA LYS A 155 -12.57 1.61 8.60
C LYS A 155 -12.67 1.24 10.08
N SER A 156 -12.21 2.12 10.97
CA SER A 156 -12.37 1.96 12.41
C SER A 156 -13.81 2.30 12.80
N ASP A 157 -14.69 1.31 12.85
CA ASP A 157 -15.99 1.43 13.50
C ASP A 157 -15.87 1.07 14.99
N ASN A 158 -16.59 1.80 15.86
CA ASN A 158 -16.64 1.56 17.32
C ASN A 158 -17.34 0.24 17.71
N SER A 159 -17.58 -0.64 16.74
CA SER A 159 -18.24 -1.92 16.87
C SER A 159 -17.19 -3.01 16.79
N SER A 160 -17.13 -3.83 17.84
CA SER A 160 -16.23 -4.98 17.97
C SER A 160 -16.16 -5.84 16.71
N SER A 161 -15.05 -5.77 15.98
CA SER A 161 -14.13 -6.88 15.71
C SER A 161 -13.37 -6.63 14.41
N SER A 162 -12.18 -6.05 14.51
CA SER A 162 -11.25 -5.95 13.36
C SER A 162 -10.81 -7.32 12.82
N SER A 163 -11.16 -8.41 13.51
CA SER A 163 -10.76 -9.78 13.20
C SER A 163 -11.54 -10.40 12.02
N TRP A 164 -12.83 -10.06 11.83
CA TRP A 164 -13.66 -10.71 10.80
C TRP A 164 -13.27 -10.30 9.37
N HIS A 165 -12.75 -9.08 9.19
CA HIS A 165 -12.29 -8.61 7.88
C HIS A 165 -11.05 -9.38 7.41
N LEU A 166 -10.11 -9.65 8.32
CA LEU A 166 -8.90 -10.42 8.01
C LEU A 166 -9.23 -11.88 7.70
N GLU A 167 -10.16 -12.49 8.43
CA GLU A 167 -10.56 -13.89 8.22
C GLU A 167 -11.25 -14.09 6.87
N LYS A 168 -12.14 -13.17 6.47
CA LYS A 168 -12.80 -13.20 5.15
C LYS A 168 -11.79 -13.09 4.01
N GLU A 169 -10.91 -12.09 4.08
CA GLU A 169 -9.93 -11.81 3.01
C GLU A 169 -8.86 -12.92 2.92
N LEU A 170 -8.44 -13.49 4.06
CA LEU A 170 -7.55 -14.66 4.08
C LEU A 170 -8.24 -15.94 3.61
N GLY A 171 -9.56 -16.07 3.82
CA GLY A 171 -10.37 -17.20 3.38
C GLY A 171 -10.56 -17.28 1.87
N ASP A 172 -10.55 -16.14 1.19
CA ASP A 172 -10.68 -16.04 -0.27
C ASP A 172 -9.33 -16.22 -1.01
N LEU A 173 -8.20 -16.31 -0.29
CA LEU A 173 -6.88 -16.55 -0.90
C LEU A 173 -6.80 -17.97 -1.46
N THR A 174 -6.63 -18.08 -2.78
CA THR A 174 -6.46 -19.35 -3.47
C THR A 174 -4.97 -19.65 -3.71
N PHE A 175 -4.49 -20.77 -3.20
CA PHE A 175 -3.12 -21.24 -3.42
C PHE A 175 -3.09 -22.18 -4.62
N THR A 176 -2.52 -21.73 -5.73
CA THR A 176 -2.64 -22.42 -7.03
C THR A 176 -1.52 -23.44 -7.29
N HIS A 177 -0.31 -23.26 -6.73
CA HIS A 177 0.86 -24.10 -7.02
C HIS A 177 1.82 -24.29 -5.83
N ASN A 178 2.54 -25.42 -5.81
CA ASN A 178 3.51 -25.77 -4.76
C ASN A 178 4.95 -25.34 -5.10
N ILE A 179 5.12 -24.16 -5.72
CA ILE A 179 6.40 -23.66 -6.20
C ILE A 179 6.54 -22.18 -5.77
N SER A 180 7.51 -21.89 -4.89
CA SER A 180 7.81 -20.54 -4.42
C SER A 180 9.25 -20.16 -4.80
N HIS A 181 9.41 -19.29 -5.80
CA HIS A 181 10.74 -18.86 -6.24
C HIS A 181 11.07 -17.38 -6.02
N ASN A 182 10.15 -16.56 -5.49
CA ASN A 182 10.29 -15.09 -5.59
C ASN A 182 9.97 -14.28 -4.31
N VAL A 183 10.19 -14.83 -3.10
CA VAL A 183 10.01 -14.09 -1.83
C VAL A 183 10.78 -12.75 -1.80
N PRO A 184 12.05 -12.63 -2.25
CA PRO A 184 12.77 -11.36 -2.23
C PRO A 184 12.16 -10.32 -3.18
N ALA A 185 11.57 -10.76 -4.30
CA ALA A 185 10.88 -9.86 -5.21
C ALA A 185 9.60 -9.32 -4.55
N ALA A 186 8.85 -10.17 -3.85
CA ALA A 186 7.68 -9.74 -3.08
C ALA A 186 8.09 -8.74 -1.98
N VAL A 187 9.14 -9.05 -1.20
CA VAL A 187 9.65 -8.13 -0.17
C VAL A 187 10.13 -6.81 -0.79
N LYS A 188 10.85 -6.86 -1.91
CA LYS A 188 11.27 -5.66 -2.64
C LYS A 188 10.08 -4.80 -3.06
N LEU A 189 8.97 -5.39 -3.50
CA LEU A 189 7.75 -4.64 -3.80
C LEU A 189 7.15 -4.01 -2.53
N VAL A 190 7.09 -4.73 -1.40
CA VAL A 190 6.65 -4.17 -0.11
C VAL A 190 7.49 -2.95 0.27
N THR A 191 8.81 -2.96 0.04
CA THR A 191 9.66 -1.80 0.37
C THR A 191 9.27 -0.51 -0.36
N GLN A 192 8.56 -0.62 -1.49
CA GLN A 192 8.11 0.52 -2.30
C GLN A 192 6.73 1.03 -1.87
N TRP A 193 6.09 0.39 -0.89
CA TRP A 193 4.80 0.84 -0.38
C TRP A 193 4.92 2.18 0.35
N PRO A 194 3.90 3.06 0.25
CA PRO A 194 3.89 4.36 0.90
C PRO A 194 3.58 4.22 2.40
N PHE A 195 4.53 3.66 3.16
CA PHE A 195 4.44 3.61 4.61
C PHE A 195 4.43 5.03 5.19
N ARG A 196 3.62 5.24 6.23
CA ARG A 196 3.68 6.49 7.00
C ARG A 196 5.07 6.65 7.61
N SER A 197 5.54 7.89 7.72
CA SER A 197 6.76 8.22 8.47
C SER A 197 6.67 7.63 9.88
N GLU A 198 7.77 7.03 10.36
CA GLU A 198 7.88 6.36 11.66
C GLU A 198 6.97 5.13 11.87
N ALA A 199 6.27 4.65 10.83
CA ALA A 199 5.52 3.41 10.92
C ALA A 199 6.46 2.23 11.19
N THR A 200 6.08 1.39 12.16
CA THR A 200 6.72 0.08 12.33
C THR A 200 6.29 -0.81 11.17
N LYS A 201 7.22 -1.18 10.31
CA LYS A 201 6.95 -2.01 9.13
C LYS A 201 7.06 -3.47 9.49
N CYS A 202 5.99 -4.22 9.23
CA CYS A 202 5.90 -5.64 9.55
C CYS A 202 5.34 -6.38 8.33
N ALA A 203 5.94 -7.51 7.98
CA ALA A 203 5.47 -8.40 6.93
C ALA A 203 5.18 -9.79 7.51
N ILE A 204 4.06 -10.39 7.10
CA ILE A 204 3.73 -11.79 7.42
C ILE A 204 3.80 -12.59 6.14
N LEU A 205 4.75 -13.50 6.04
CA LEU A 205 4.86 -14.45 4.95
C LEU A 205 4.02 -15.68 5.25
N LEU A 206 2.90 -15.82 4.55
CA LEU A 206 2.09 -17.04 4.55
C LEU A 206 2.61 -17.98 3.44
N THR A 207 3.09 -19.16 3.80
CA THR A 207 3.62 -20.12 2.81
C THR A 207 3.39 -21.57 3.25
N CYS A 208 3.09 -22.44 2.29
CA CYS A 208 3.00 -23.89 2.48
C CYS A 208 4.26 -24.64 1.99
N SER A 209 5.19 -23.95 1.32
CA SER A 209 6.36 -24.54 0.66
C SER A 209 7.66 -24.34 1.47
N GLN A 210 8.68 -25.14 1.20
CA GLN A 210 10.02 -24.88 1.72
C GLN A 210 10.67 -23.72 0.97
N CYS A 211 11.21 -22.76 1.72
CA CYS A 211 11.94 -21.62 1.17
C CYS A 211 13.41 -22.02 0.98
N GLN A 212 13.66 -22.88 -0.02
CA GLN A 212 14.99 -23.40 -0.30
C GLN A 212 15.87 -22.39 -1.03
N GLN A 213 17.17 -22.42 -0.72
CA GLN A 213 18.18 -21.61 -1.39
C GLN A 213 18.24 -21.98 -2.88
N ASN A 214 18.17 -20.97 -3.76
CA ASN A 214 18.30 -21.15 -5.20
C ASN A 214 19.00 -19.92 -5.80
N TYR A 215 19.28 -19.94 -7.12
CA TYR A 215 19.99 -18.85 -7.79
C TYR A 215 19.29 -17.47 -7.71
N LYS A 216 17.98 -17.42 -7.40
CA LYS A 216 17.17 -16.19 -7.22
C LYS A 216 16.98 -15.79 -5.75
N LEU A 217 17.33 -16.68 -4.81
CA LEU A 217 17.01 -16.55 -3.40
C LEU A 217 18.23 -16.87 -2.54
N SER A 218 18.99 -15.83 -2.18
CA SER A 218 20.02 -15.92 -1.13
C SER A 218 19.53 -15.30 0.18
N GLU A 219 19.94 -15.92 1.29
CA GLU A 219 19.67 -15.42 2.63
C GLU A 219 20.14 -13.98 2.81
N ASP A 220 21.35 -13.67 2.30
CA ASP A 220 21.93 -12.33 2.38
C ASP A 220 21.09 -11.29 1.64
N THR A 221 20.56 -11.61 0.46
CA THR A 221 19.74 -10.68 -0.32
C THR A 221 18.46 -10.34 0.44
N LEU A 222 17.76 -11.36 0.94
CA LEU A 222 16.53 -11.17 1.69
C LEU A 222 16.79 -10.41 3.00
N GLN A 223 17.84 -10.77 3.73
CA GLN A 223 18.23 -10.11 4.97
C GLN A 223 18.59 -8.63 4.74
N ASN A 224 19.35 -8.34 3.68
CA ASN A 224 19.71 -6.96 3.33
C ASN A 224 18.48 -6.13 2.98
N LEU A 225 17.51 -6.69 2.23
CA LEU A 225 16.25 -6.01 1.93
C LEU A 225 15.46 -5.71 3.20
N LEU A 226 15.28 -6.69 4.09
CA LEU A 226 14.56 -6.50 5.35
C LEU A 226 15.23 -5.45 6.25
N THR A 227 16.57 -5.54 6.38
CA THR A 227 17.34 -4.64 7.24
C THR A 227 17.36 -3.21 6.69
N SER A 228 17.59 -3.03 5.38
CA SER A 228 17.63 -1.70 4.75
C SER A 228 16.28 -1.00 4.71
N SER A 229 15.18 -1.77 4.71
CA SER A 229 13.82 -1.22 4.69
C SER A 229 13.19 -1.09 6.07
N GLY A 230 13.81 -1.64 7.11
CA GLY A 230 13.29 -1.67 8.48
C GLY A 230 12.07 -2.57 8.65
N ILE A 231 11.92 -3.60 7.80
CA ILE A 231 10.79 -4.54 7.83
C ILE A 231 11.13 -5.71 8.75
N THR A 232 10.28 -5.97 9.74
CA THR A 232 10.30 -7.20 10.54
C THR A 232 9.50 -8.28 9.81
N LEU A 233 10.10 -9.44 9.56
CA LEU A 233 9.45 -10.55 8.85
C LEU A 233 8.97 -11.62 9.84
N HIS A 234 7.69 -11.96 9.80
CA HIS A 234 7.12 -13.13 10.45
C HIS A 234 6.78 -14.19 9.40
N VAL A 235 6.90 -15.46 9.76
CA VAL A 235 6.55 -16.59 8.88
C VAL A 235 5.41 -17.37 9.50
N LEU A 236 4.34 -17.56 8.74
CA LEU A 236 3.21 -18.41 9.08
C LEU A 236 3.19 -19.57 8.07
N LYS A 237 3.46 -20.78 8.55
CA LYS A 237 3.63 -21.96 7.69
C LYS A 237 3.04 -23.20 8.33
N ASN A 238 2.50 -24.10 7.52
CA ASN A 238 2.04 -25.39 8.01
C ASN A 238 3.27 -26.24 8.38
N MET A 239 3.55 -26.37 9.67
CA MET A 239 4.70 -27.12 10.17
C MET A 239 4.49 -27.58 11.60
N THR A 240 5.15 -28.67 11.99
CA THR A 240 5.17 -29.12 13.38
C THR A 240 6.56 -28.88 13.98
N PHE A 241 6.59 -28.28 15.18
CA PHE A 241 7.85 -28.07 15.88
C PHE A 241 8.30 -29.37 16.55
N GLN A 242 9.47 -29.87 16.15
CA GLN A 242 10.07 -31.06 16.75
C GLN A 242 11.11 -30.70 17.80
N LEU A 243 11.03 -31.39 18.93
CA LEU A 243 12.01 -31.36 19.99
C LEU A 243 13.25 -32.17 19.58
N LYS A 244 14.40 -31.91 20.21
CA LYS A 244 15.67 -32.62 19.96
C LYS A 244 15.59 -34.15 20.13
N ASN A 245 14.63 -34.63 20.91
CA ASN A 245 14.36 -36.06 21.12
C ASN A 245 13.45 -36.66 20.02
N GLY A 246 13.02 -35.89 19.02
CA GLY A 246 12.13 -36.31 17.95
C GLY A 246 10.64 -36.26 18.30
N GLU A 247 10.29 -35.87 19.53
CA GLU A 247 8.89 -35.71 19.94
C GLU A 247 8.34 -34.39 19.41
N SER A 248 7.03 -34.37 19.14
CA SER A 248 6.30 -33.15 18.82
C SER A 248 5.50 -32.69 20.04
N ASP A 249 5.56 -31.40 20.34
CA ASP A 249 4.79 -30.79 21.41
C ASP A 249 3.64 -29.97 20.80
N ALA A 250 2.43 -30.52 20.87
CA ALA A 250 1.24 -29.90 20.27
C ALA A 250 0.88 -28.54 20.90
N SER A 251 1.41 -28.21 22.08
CA SER A 251 1.22 -26.92 22.73
C SER A 251 2.11 -25.82 22.14
N VAL A 252 3.19 -26.17 21.42
CA VAL A 252 4.06 -25.20 20.76
C VAL A 252 3.37 -24.70 19.49
N VAL A 253 3.21 -23.38 19.42
CA VAL A 253 2.52 -22.71 18.32
C VAL A 253 3.43 -21.79 17.51
N GLY A 254 4.60 -21.45 18.06
CA GLY A 254 5.57 -20.62 17.38
C GLY A 254 6.87 -20.44 18.17
N LEU A 255 7.81 -19.69 17.60
CA LEU A 255 9.07 -19.35 18.24
C LEU A 255 9.71 -18.08 17.64
N ASP A 256 10.63 -17.47 18.37
CA ASP A 256 11.56 -16.45 17.87
C ASP A 256 13.01 -16.78 18.24
N ASP A 257 13.92 -15.80 18.20
CA ASP A 257 15.35 -16.00 18.47
C ASP A 257 15.65 -16.57 19.87
N SER A 258 14.76 -16.34 20.83
CA SER A 258 14.99 -16.59 22.26
C SER A 258 13.94 -17.53 22.84
N ASP A 259 12.69 -17.36 22.45
CA ASP A 259 11.54 -17.94 23.11
C ASP A 259 10.77 -18.93 22.23
N LEU A 260 10.17 -19.93 22.87
CA LEU A 260 9.11 -20.79 22.33
C LEU A 260 7.77 -20.28 22.84
N PHE A 261 6.82 -20.13 21.93
CA PHE A 261 5.46 -19.73 22.26
C PHE A 261 4.58 -20.96 22.41
N ARG A 262 3.94 -21.08 23.58
CA ARG A 262 2.99 -22.16 23.88
C ARG A 262 1.59 -21.65 24.16
N VAL A 263 0.61 -22.45 23.77
CA VAL A 263 -0.79 -22.28 24.12
C VAL A 263 -1.29 -23.58 24.75
N ASN A 264 -1.84 -23.50 25.95
CA ASN A 264 -2.48 -24.65 26.61
C ASN A 264 -4.00 -24.59 26.35
N GLY A 265 -4.65 -25.75 26.16
CA GLY A 265 -6.10 -25.83 25.95
C GLY A 265 -6.95 -25.37 27.16
N ALA A 266 -6.34 -25.23 28.34
CA ALA A 266 -7.00 -24.81 29.56
C ALA A 266 -6.66 -23.34 29.89
N GLY A 267 -7.36 -22.38 29.25
CA GLY A 267 -7.59 -21.00 29.71
C GLY A 267 -6.40 -20.09 30.09
N ASN A 268 -5.16 -20.57 30.09
CA ASN A 268 -4.00 -19.79 30.48
C ASN A 268 -3.50 -18.95 29.31
N TRP A 269 -3.11 -17.72 29.62
CA TRP A 269 -2.43 -16.83 28.69
C TRP A 269 -1.21 -17.53 28.07
N PRO A 270 -0.89 -17.23 26.80
CA PRO A 270 0.30 -17.78 26.16
C PRO A 270 1.54 -17.49 27.00
N TYR A 271 2.37 -18.50 27.22
CA TYR A 271 3.60 -18.37 27.98
C TYR A 271 4.81 -18.74 27.13
N LYS A 272 5.96 -18.21 27.54
CA LYS A 272 7.23 -18.37 26.84
C LYS A 272 8.13 -19.31 27.61
N THR A 273 8.87 -20.15 26.89
CA THR A 273 10.00 -20.89 27.48
C THR A 273 11.22 -20.75 26.60
N LEU A 274 12.39 -21.02 27.16
CA LEU A 274 13.63 -20.97 26.41
C LEU A 274 13.66 -22.00 25.26
N ARG A 275 14.21 -21.57 24.12
CA ARG A 275 14.27 -22.32 22.85
C ARG A 275 15.23 -23.52 22.80
N HIS A 276 15.93 -23.85 23.88
CA HIS A 276 17.08 -24.78 23.89
C HIS A 276 16.85 -26.19 23.31
N HIS A 277 15.61 -26.62 23.14
CA HIS A 277 15.22 -27.98 22.78
C HIS A 277 14.58 -28.12 21.40
N ILE A 278 14.44 -27.06 20.59
CA ILE A 278 13.83 -27.14 19.24
C ILE A 278 14.88 -26.97 18.14
N VAL A 279 14.83 -27.85 17.15
CA VAL A 279 15.68 -27.78 15.94
C VAL A 279 14.81 -27.31 14.78
N LEU A 280 15.21 -26.21 14.14
CA LEU A 280 14.60 -25.79 12.88
C LEU A 280 15.32 -26.45 11.70
N PRO A 281 14.62 -26.66 10.56
CA PRO A 281 15.26 -27.03 9.32
C PRO A 281 16.31 -25.98 8.92
N ALA A 282 17.58 -26.38 8.82
CA ALA A 282 18.68 -25.46 8.54
C ALA A 282 18.63 -24.82 7.13
N GLU A 283 17.81 -25.37 6.24
CA GLU A 283 17.76 -25.01 4.81
C GLU A 283 16.62 -24.03 4.47
N ASP A 284 15.77 -23.66 5.43
CA ASP A 284 14.64 -22.75 5.18
C ASP A 284 15.07 -21.29 5.38
N VAL A 285 15.46 -20.64 4.27
CA VAL A 285 15.98 -19.27 4.23
C VAL A 285 14.99 -18.26 4.82
N CYS A 286 13.70 -18.48 4.60
CA CYS A 286 12.65 -17.59 5.09
C CYS A 286 12.52 -17.64 6.62
N GLN A 287 12.63 -18.84 7.20
CA GLN A 287 12.65 -19.00 8.66
C GLN A 287 13.85 -18.30 9.28
N THR A 288 15.04 -18.44 8.69
CA THR A 288 16.24 -17.77 9.15
C THR A 288 16.13 -16.25 9.05
N ALA A 289 15.62 -15.72 7.94
CA ALA A 289 15.39 -14.29 7.75
C ALA A 289 14.33 -13.73 8.73
N ALA A 290 13.30 -14.51 9.06
CA ALA A 290 12.31 -14.11 10.05
C ALA A 290 12.94 -13.91 11.44
N ILE A 291 13.75 -14.87 11.89
CA ILE A 291 14.45 -14.77 13.17
C ILE A 291 15.44 -13.60 13.18
N LYS A 292 16.28 -13.49 12.14
CA LYS A 292 17.30 -12.44 12.04
C LYS A 292 16.74 -11.02 11.92
N SER A 293 15.55 -10.87 11.33
CA SER A 293 14.85 -9.57 11.30
C SER A 293 14.12 -9.22 12.61
N GLY A 294 14.23 -10.06 13.65
CA GLY A 294 13.56 -9.86 14.95
C GLY A 294 12.09 -10.29 14.97
N GLY A 295 11.66 -11.02 13.94
CA GLY A 295 10.33 -11.60 13.84
C GLY A 295 10.22 -12.97 14.49
N ALA A 296 9.22 -13.74 14.08
CA ALA A 296 8.86 -15.03 14.66
C ALA A 296 8.28 -15.98 13.60
N ILE A 297 8.38 -17.27 13.88
CA ILE A 297 7.82 -18.35 13.04
C ILE A 297 6.65 -18.96 13.79
N PHE A 298 5.54 -19.20 13.09
CA PHE A 298 4.30 -19.75 13.65
C PHE A 298 3.77 -20.91 12.80
N ASP A 299 3.18 -21.89 13.48
CA ASP A 299 2.48 -23.03 12.85
C ASP A 299 1.08 -22.59 12.40
N SER A 300 0.87 -22.54 11.08
CA SER A 300 -0.40 -22.13 10.48
C SER A 300 -1.53 -23.14 10.68
N SER A 301 -1.23 -24.41 10.97
CA SER A 301 -2.27 -25.41 11.26
C SER A 301 -3.02 -25.08 12.55
N LYS A 302 -2.38 -24.35 13.47
CA LYS A 302 -2.98 -23.87 14.72
C LYS A 302 -3.92 -22.69 14.52
N PHE A 303 -3.67 -21.88 13.49
CA PHE A 303 -4.54 -20.76 13.09
C PHE A 303 -5.92 -21.25 12.63
N ILE A 304 -5.96 -22.33 11.84
CA ILE A 304 -7.19 -22.88 11.25
C ILE A 304 -8.03 -23.65 12.30
N ASN A 305 -7.37 -24.35 13.23
CA ASN A 305 -8.06 -25.31 14.09
C ASN A 305 -8.49 -24.80 15.47
N GLN A 306 -7.76 -23.92 16.20
CA GLN A 306 -8.23 -23.43 17.52
C GLN A 306 -7.52 -22.18 18.11
N SER A 307 -8.39 -21.39 18.77
CA SER A 307 -8.23 -20.60 20.01
C SER A 307 -7.87 -19.12 19.85
N GLU A 308 -8.73 -18.26 20.40
CA GLU A 308 -8.49 -16.83 20.62
C GLU A 308 -7.08 -16.56 21.19
N ASN A 309 -6.53 -17.49 21.99
CA ASN A 309 -5.19 -17.43 22.55
C ASN A 309 -4.08 -17.39 21.49
N PHE A 310 -4.19 -18.18 20.42
CA PHE A 310 -3.23 -18.12 19.31
C PHE A 310 -3.31 -16.76 18.62
N LEU A 311 -4.52 -16.31 18.29
CA LEU A 311 -4.73 -15.03 17.61
C LEU A 311 -4.25 -13.85 18.45
N GLN A 312 -4.50 -13.87 19.76
CA GLN A 312 -4.00 -12.86 20.70
C GLN A 312 -2.47 -12.85 20.75
N LEU A 313 -1.84 -14.02 20.88
CA LEU A 313 -0.37 -14.15 20.88
C LEU A 313 0.25 -13.66 19.58
N PHE A 314 -0.31 -14.12 18.46
CA PHE A 314 0.14 -13.76 17.12
C PHE A 314 0.00 -12.25 16.89
N SER A 315 -1.17 -11.69 17.18
CA SER A 315 -1.45 -10.26 17.10
C SER A 315 -0.49 -9.44 17.97
N PHE A 316 -0.30 -9.85 19.24
CA PHE A 316 0.64 -9.18 20.15
C PHE A 316 2.08 -9.22 19.62
N ARG A 317 2.51 -10.35 19.04
CA ARG A 317 3.89 -10.49 18.54
C ARG A 317 4.15 -9.70 17.28
N VAL A 318 3.18 -9.66 16.36
CA VAL A 318 3.24 -8.94 15.07
C VAL A 318 3.14 -7.42 15.29
N THR A 319 2.36 -6.97 16.27
CA THR A 319 2.18 -5.54 16.58
C THR A 319 3.27 -4.96 17.48
N ARG A 320 4.16 -5.80 18.03
CA ARG A 320 5.24 -5.36 18.92
C ARG A 320 6.22 -4.48 18.16
N LYS A 321 6.32 -3.21 18.55
CA LYS A 321 7.35 -2.30 18.02
C LYS A 321 8.75 -2.82 18.35
N ASN A 322 9.53 -3.11 17.32
CA ASN A 322 10.97 -3.33 17.50
C ASN A 322 11.61 -1.99 17.89
N LYS A 323 12.27 -1.96 19.05
CA LYS A 323 12.89 -0.74 19.62
C LYS A 323 14.06 -0.20 18.80
N VAL A 324 14.42 -0.84 17.68
CA VAL A 324 15.62 -0.55 16.89
C VAL A 324 15.25 0.26 15.65
N GLY A 325 14.63 1.41 15.83
CA GLY A 325 14.63 2.47 14.81
C GLY A 325 15.71 3.48 15.19
N LYS A 326 16.75 3.65 14.37
CA LYS A 326 17.64 4.81 14.53
C LYS A 326 16.78 6.06 14.35
N CYS A 327 16.96 7.08 15.19
CA CYS A 327 16.34 8.39 14.98
C CYS A 327 16.66 8.87 13.56
N GLU A 328 15.64 8.92 12.70
CA GLU A 328 15.75 9.61 11.42
C GLU A 328 15.60 11.09 11.72
N ILE A 329 16.68 11.84 11.51
CA ILE A 329 16.66 13.30 11.65
C ILE A 329 15.86 13.83 10.46
N CYS A 330 14.63 14.28 10.71
CA CYS A 330 13.84 14.98 9.70
C CYS A 330 14.60 16.27 9.32
N GLN A 331 15.19 16.30 8.12
CA GLN A 331 15.67 17.56 7.58
C GLN A 331 14.47 18.35 7.07
N PRO A 332 14.29 19.61 7.52
CA PRO A 332 13.28 20.46 6.95
C PRO A 332 13.60 20.67 5.47
N THR A 333 12.65 20.34 4.60
CA THR A 333 12.69 20.74 3.20
C THR A 333 12.65 22.27 3.17
N THR A 334 13.80 22.88 2.90
CA THR A 334 13.89 24.32 2.66
C THR A 334 13.11 24.65 1.39
N SER A 335 12.14 25.53 1.58
CA SER A 335 11.24 26.17 0.61
C SER A 335 11.90 26.66 -0.66
#